data_AF-A0A7S2B5J9-F1
#
_entry.id   AF-A0A7S2B5J9-F1
#
_cell.length_a   1.000
_cell.length_b   1.000
_cell.length_c   1.000
_cell.angle_alpha   90.00
_cell.angle_beta   90.00
_cell.angle_gamma   90.00
#
_symmetry.space_group_name_H-M   'P 1'
#
loop_
_entity.id
_entity.type
_entity.pdbx_description
1 polymer ?
#
loop_
_entity_poly.entity_id
_entity_poly.type
_entity_poly.pdbx_seq_one_letter_code
_entity_poly.pdbx_strand_id
1 'polypeptide(L)'
;AANMLDADLIIGSDIVYYPEDVEPLIQTLKVLMDDEESHKEVLLVLSLGNERKGLPKFREKLEELVTFKNWELTSDVVELRETGKLDETERFLKLTIAS
;
A
#
# COMPACT_ATOMS: atom_id res chain seq x y z
N ALA A 1 17.96 -11.21 -21.68
CA ALA A 1 16.71 -11.46 -20.95
C ALA A 1 16.46 -10.23 -20.09
N ALA A 2 15.30 -9.58 -20.20
CA ALA A 2 14.93 -8.56 -19.23
C ALA A 2 14.78 -9.26 -17.88
N ASN A 3 15.40 -8.73 -16.83
CA ASN A 3 15.18 -9.21 -15.47
C ASN A 3 13.74 -8.86 -15.09
N MET A 4 12.81 -9.77 -15.36
CA MET A 4 11.42 -9.61 -14.97
C MET A 4 11.34 -9.80 -13.46
N LEU A 5 10.83 -8.78 -12.76
CA LEU A 5 10.67 -8.84 -11.30
C LEU A 5 9.42 -9.67 -11.01
N ASP A 6 9.61 -10.97 -10.79
CA ASP A 6 8.57 -11.88 -10.35
C ASP A 6 8.66 -12.03 -8.83
N ALA A 7 7.90 -11.20 -8.11
CA ALA A 7 7.86 -11.19 -6.67
C ALA A 7 6.51 -11.73 -6.17
N ASP A 8 6.56 -12.64 -5.20
CA ASP A 8 5.37 -13.13 -4.49
C ASP A 8 4.92 -12.16 -3.38
N LEU A 9 5.86 -11.38 -2.83
CA LEU A 9 5.60 -10.41 -1.76
C LEU A 9 6.20 -9.05 -2.11
N ILE A 10 5.36 -8.02 -2.09
CA ILE A 10 5.73 -6.63 -2.35
C ILE A 10 5.50 -5.83 -1.06
N ILE A 11 6.52 -5.16 -0.57
CA ILE A 11 6.44 -4.37 0.67
C ILE A 11 6.71 -2.91 0.35
N GLY A 12 5.79 -2.03 0.76
CA GLY A 12 5.94 -0.59 0.66
C GLY A 12 5.76 0.07 2.02
N SER A 13 6.65 0.97 2.40
CA SER A 13 6.51 1.73 3.64
C SER A 13 6.62 3.22 3.35
N ASP A 14 5.58 3.94 3.76
CA ASP A 14 5.49 5.39 3.71
C ASP A 14 5.89 5.96 2.34
N ILE A 15 5.18 5.52 1.29
CA ILE A 15 5.45 5.86 -0.12
C ILE A 15 4.41 6.78 -0.75
N VAL A 16 3.36 7.17 -0.01
CA VAL A 16 2.22 7.94 -0.52
C VAL A 16 2.18 9.33 0.12
N TYR A 17 2.85 10.29 -0.51
CA TYR A 17 2.94 11.67 -0.01
C TYR A 17 2.07 12.62 -0.81
N TYR A 18 2.31 12.68 -2.13
CA TYR A 18 1.71 13.68 -2.99
C TYR A 18 0.67 13.09 -3.97
N PRO A 19 -0.39 13.83 -4.33
CA PRO A 19 -1.43 13.34 -5.25
C PRO A 19 -0.95 12.94 -6.65
N GLU A 20 0.16 13.52 -7.11
CA GLU A 20 0.81 13.23 -8.40
C GLU A 20 1.44 11.83 -8.46
N ASP A 21 1.89 11.30 -7.32
CA ASP A 21 2.53 9.97 -7.24
C ASP A 21 1.51 8.83 -7.19
N VAL A 22 0.23 9.14 -6.93
CA VAL A 22 -0.83 8.15 -6.75
C VAL A 22 -1.04 7.30 -8.00
N GLU A 23 -1.15 7.93 -9.17
CA GLU A 23 -1.46 7.20 -10.40
C GLU A 23 -0.31 6.26 -10.81
N PRO A 24 0.96 6.72 -10.85
CA PRO A 24 2.10 5.81 -11.09
C PRO A 24 2.16 4.65 -10.10
N LEU A 25 1.87 4.88 -8.82
CA LEU A 25 1.90 3.82 -7.82
C LEU A 25 0.79 2.79 -8.03
N ILE A 26 -0.43 3.22 -8.35
CA ILE A 26 -1.55 2.33 -8.66
C ILE A 26 -1.24 1.48 -9.91
N GLN A 27 -0.66 2.08 -10.95
CA GLN A 27 -0.25 1.32 -12.14
C GLN A 27 0.89 0.34 -11.83
N THR A 28 1.81 0.70 -10.93
CA THR A 28 2.88 -0.19 -10.49
C THR A 28 2.30 -1.41 -9.76
N LEU A 29 1.40 -1.20 -8.78
CA LEU A 29 0.72 -2.30 -8.09
C LEU A 29 -0.03 -3.19 -9.07
N LYS A 30 -0.74 -2.58 -10.03
CA LYS A 30 -1.41 -3.31 -11.09
C LYS A 30 -0.44 -4.22 -11.83
N VAL A 31 0.63 -3.69 -12.41
CA VAL A 31 1.59 -4.49 -13.20
C VAL A 31 2.26 -5.58 -12.38
N LEU A 32 2.62 -5.29 -11.12
CA LEU A 32 3.30 -6.26 -10.27
C LEU A 32 2.38 -7.40 -9.83
N MET A 33 1.07 -7.15 -9.69
CA MET A 33 0.08 -8.13 -9.25
C MET A 33 -0.74 -8.75 -10.39
N ASP A 34 -0.60 -8.28 -11.64
CA ASP A 34 -1.37 -8.77 -12.80
C ASP A 34 -0.76 -10.05 -13.37
N ASP A 35 -0.70 -11.09 -12.54
CA ASP A 35 -0.30 -12.44 -12.90
C ASP A 35 -1.31 -13.43 -12.28
N GLU A 36 -2.18 -13.99 -13.12
CA GLU A 36 -3.24 -14.89 -12.70
C GLU A 36 -2.73 -16.29 -12.31
N GLU A 37 -1.46 -16.61 -12.59
CA GLU A 37 -0.89 -17.93 -12.30
C GLU A 37 -0.18 -18.00 -10.93
N SER A 38 0.04 -16.85 -10.28
CA SER A 38 0.77 -16.76 -9.01
C SER A 38 0.01 -16.00 -7.93
N HIS A 39 0.06 -16.53 -6.70
CA HIS A 39 -0.45 -15.83 -5.53
C HIS A 39 0.54 -14.73 -5.15
N LYS A 40 0.09 -13.48 -5.24
CA LYS A 40 0.90 -12.31 -4.88
C LYS A 40 0.25 -11.56 -3.74
N GLU A 41 1.10 -11.11 -2.81
CA GLU A 41 0.70 -10.33 -1.66
C GLU A 41 1.41 -8.98 -1.67
N VAL A 42 0.67 -7.92 -1.35
CA VAL A 42 1.22 -6.59 -1.10
C VAL A 42 0.95 -6.21 0.34
N LEU A 43 2.00 -5.77 1.05
CA LEU A 43 1.90 -5.13 2.35
C LEU A 43 2.33 -3.66 2.25
N LEU A 44 1.39 -2.75 2.51
CA LEU A 44 1.68 -1.31 2.61
C LEU A 44 1.53 -0.85 4.06
N VAL A 45 2.50 -0.08 4.54
CA VAL A 45 2.45 0.57 5.86
C VAL A 45 2.63 2.06 5.66
N LEU A 46 1.56 2.84 5.79
CA LEU A 46 1.53 4.25 5.43
C LEU A 46 1.30 5.10 6.67
N SER A 47 2.12 6.14 6.89
CA SER A 47 1.89 7.06 8.00
C SER A 47 0.53 7.75 7.86
N LEU A 48 -0.18 7.93 8.98
CA LEU A 48 -1.42 8.73 9.06
C LEU A 48 -1.14 10.19 9.48
N GLY A 49 0.12 10.64 9.37
CA GLY A 49 0.51 12.03 9.68
C GLY A 49 -0.13 13.08 8.78
N ASN A 50 -0.14 14.34 9.25
CA ASN A 50 -0.91 15.44 8.66
C ASN A 50 -0.50 15.88 7.24
N GLU A 51 0.65 15.45 6.73
CA GLU A 51 1.18 15.90 5.43
C GLU A 51 0.86 14.96 4.25
N ARG A 52 0.05 13.92 4.46
CA ARG A 52 -0.21 12.85 3.48
C ARG A 52 -1.35 13.22 2.52
N LYS A 53 -1.12 14.23 1.68
CA LYS A 53 -2.12 14.75 0.72
C LYS A 53 -2.55 13.73 -0.34
N GLY A 54 -1.67 12.82 -0.72
CA GLY A 54 -1.97 11.75 -1.69
C GLY A 54 -2.81 10.61 -1.14
N LEU A 55 -2.81 10.41 0.19
CA LEU A 55 -3.40 9.23 0.82
C LEU A 55 -4.91 9.05 0.56
N PRO A 56 -5.76 10.10 0.65
CA PRO A 56 -7.18 9.94 0.36
C PRO A 56 -7.46 9.43 -1.06
N LYS A 57 -6.81 10.04 -2.06
CA LYS A 57 -6.95 9.65 -3.46
C LYS A 57 -6.37 8.25 -3.73
N PHE A 58 -5.25 7.91 -3.07
CA PHE A 58 -4.66 6.59 -3.18
C PHE A 58 -5.61 5.50 -2.69
N ARG A 59 -6.26 5.71 -1.54
CA ARG A 59 -7.23 4.75 -1.00
C ARG A 59 -8.41 4.52 -1.94
N GLU A 60 -8.99 5.60 -2.46
CA GLU A 60 -10.09 5.54 -3.44
C GLU A 60 -9.67 4.73 -4.68
N LYS A 61 -8.52 5.07 -5.28
CA LYS A 61 -8.02 4.39 -6.48
C LYS A 61 -7.65 2.92 -6.22
N LEU A 62 -7.12 2.62 -5.04
CA LEU A 62 -6.81 1.26 -4.65
C LEU A 62 -8.09 0.42 -4.50
N GLU A 63 -9.11 0.95 -3.83
CA GLU A 63 -10.41 0.29 -3.65
C GLU A 63 -11.10 0.01 -5.01
N GLU A 64 -11.03 0.96 -5.94
CA GLU A 64 -11.49 0.75 -7.33
C GLU A 64 -10.72 -0.39 -8.02
N LEU A 65 -9.39 -0.40 -7.92
CA LEU A 65 -8.53 -1.41 -8.55
C LEU A 65 -8.81 -2.81 -8.01
N VAL A 66 -8.81 -2.98 -6.68
CA VAL A 66 -9.04 -4.30 -6.06
C VAL A 66 -10.42 -4.82 -6.37
N THR A 67 -11.44 -3.96 -6.42
CA THR A 67 -12.81 -4.34 -6.82
C THR A 67 -12.85 -4.80 -8.28
N PHE A 68 -12.20 -4.06 -9.18
CA PHE A 68 -12.16 -4.40 -10.60
C PHE A 68 -11.40 -5.71 -10.86
N LYS A 69 -10.31 -5.95 -10.14
CA LYS A 69 -9.47 -7.15 -10.27
C LYS A 69 -9.95 -8.34 -9.44
N ASN A 70 -10.99 -8.16 -8.62
CA ASN A 70 -11.45 -9.17 -7.66
C ASN A 70 -10.34 -9.63 -6.70
N TRP A 71 -9.48 -8.70 -6.29
CA TRP A 71 -8.45 -8.93 -5.27
C TRP A 71 -9.00 -8.68 -3.87
N GLU A 72 -8.41 -9.32 -2.88
CA GLU A 72 -8.77 -9.12 -1.49
C GLU A 72 -8.00 -7.93 -0.90
N LEU A 73 -8.70 -7.00 -0.24
CA LEU A 73 -8.10 -5.86 0.47
C LEU A 73 -8.47 -5.92 1.95
N THR A 74 -7.45 -5.99 2.80
CA THR A 74 -7.59 -5.86 4.26
C THR A 74 -6.91 -4.58 4.74
N SER A 75 -7.58 -3.82 5.60
CA SER A 75 -7.05 -2.58 6.18
C SER A 75 -7.09 -2.61 7.71
N ASP A 76 -6.01 -2.16 8.34
CA ASP A 76 -5.90 -2.02 9.79
C ASP A 76 -5.15 -0.74 10.17
N VAL A 77 -5.37 -0.22 11.37
CA VAL A 77 -4.62 0.91 11.92
C VAL A 77 -3.73 0.41 13.04
N VAL A 78 -2.42 0.52 12.85
CA VAL A 78 -1.43 0.12 13.84
C VAL A 78 -0.84 1.34 14.54
N GLU A 79 -0.65 1.23 15.85
CA GLU A 79 -0.01 2.26 16.68
C GLU A 79 1.42 1.82 17.01
N LEU A 80 2.38 2.68 16.71
CA LEU A 80 3.76 2.52 17.17
C LEU A 80 3.99 3.44 18.36
N ARG A 81 4.44 2.86 19.47
CA ARG A 81 4.83 3.60 20.68
C ARG A 81 6.31 3.45 20.90
N GLU A 82 7.02 4.58 20.96
CA GLU A 82 8.45 4.57 21.30
C GLU A 82 8.61 4.34 22.81
N THR A 83 9.27 3.25 23.20
CA THR A 83 9.52 2.95 24.61
C THR A 83 10.45 4.00 25.21
N GLY A 84 9.95 4.81 26.15
CA GLY A 84 10.74 5.83 26.86
C GLY A 84 10.34 7.28 26.57
N LYS A 85 9.45 7.54 25.60
CA LYS A 85 8.79 8.83 25.41
C LYS A 85 7.32 8.69 25.81
N LEU A 86 6.86 9.55 26.72
CA LEU A 86 5.55 9.37 27.36
C LEU A 86 4.35 9.78 26.50
N ASP A 87 4.53 10.47 25.37
CA ASP A 87 3.39 11.07 24.64
C ASP A 87 3.47 11.04 23.10
N GLU A 88 4.44 10.34 22.50
CA GLU A 88 4.53 10.21 21.03
C GLU A 88 4.01 8.83 20.59
N THR A 89 2.75 8.79 20.14
CA THR A 89 2.18 7.62 19.45
C THR A 89 2.03 7.94 17.98
N GLU A 90 2.75 7.21 17.13
CA GLU A 90 2.58 7.30 15.69
C GLU A 90 1.55 6.29 15.22
N ARG A 91 0.71 6.69 14.26
CA ARG A 91 -0.35 5.86 13.72
C ARG A 91 -0.06 5.58 12.25
N PHE A 92 -0.20 4.32 11.86
CA PHE A 92 0.00 3.90 10.48
C PHE A 92 -1.23 3.15 9.99
N LEU A 93 -1.57 3.35 8.72
CA LEU A 93 -2.50 2.52 7.99
C LEU A 93 -1.72 1.34 7.41
N LYS A 94 -2.05 0.14 7.87
CA LYS A 94 -1.59 -1.11 7.27
C LYS A 94 -2.62 -1.57 6.25
N LEU A 95 -2.19 -1.81 5.02
CA LEU A 95 -2.99 -2.40 3.96
C LEU A 95 -2.34 -3.70 3.51
N THR A 96 -3.15 -4.75 3.36
CA THR A 96 -2.76 -6.02 2.77
C THR A 96 -3.63 -6.26 1.54
N ILE A 97 -3.02 -6.56 0.40
CA ILE A 97 -3.72 -6.89 -0.86
C ILE A 97 -3.28 -8.27 -1.29
N ALA A 98 -4.22 -9.14 -1.69
CA ALA A 98 -3.92 -10.47 -2.21
C ALA A 98 -4.63 -10.72 -3.55
N SER A 99 -3.92 -11.31 -4.51
CA SER A 99 -4.44 -11.72 -5.83
C SER A 99 -4.69 -13.22 -5.96
#